data_AF-A0A7C4Y7S2-F1
#
_entry.id   AF-A0A7C4Y7S2-F1
#
_cell.length_a   1.000
_cell.length_b   1.000
_cell.length_c   1.000
_cell.angle_alpha   90.00
_cell.angle_beta   90.00
_cell.angle_gamma   90.00
#
_symmetry.space_group_name_H-M   'P 1'
#
loop_
_entity.id
_entity.type
_entity.pdbx_description
1 polymer ?
#
loop_
_entity_poly.entity_id
_entity_poly.type
_entity_poly.pdbx_seq_one_letter_code
_entity_poly.pdbx_strand_id
1 'polypeptide(L)'
;MSTETKTENKSKSKTLSPKYWITVGAEVIHRDFPQVKMYVDRIVKQTKLVKSGEGSKPVMFILGVDCHWIDGTGNFKQGRFLTMELLPWDQNERRRILEYQENNLNTAGKEVKRNKESGL
;
A
#
# COMPACT_ATOMS: atom_id res chain seq x y z
N MET A 1 51.02 20.23 -21.67
CA MET A 1 49.71 20.87 -21.88
C MET A 1 49.04 20.05 -22.98
N SER A 2 47.98 19.27 -22.78
CA SER A 2 46.87 19.39 -21.83
C SER A 2 46.45 18.00 -21.33
N THR A 3 46.16 17.92 -20.04
CA THR A 3 45.47 16.82 -19.37
C THR A 3 43.96 17.02 -19.51
N GLU A 4 43.20 16.01 -19.93
CA GLU A 4 41.74 15.96 -19.74
C GLU A 4 41.25 14.51 -19.90
N THR A 5 41.24 13.75 -18.80
CA THR A 5 40.06 13.38 -17.98
C THR A 5 39.18 12.26 -18.57
N LYS A 6 39.56 11.06 -18.14
CA LYS A 6 38.82 9.79 -18.16
C LYS A 6 37.51 9.92 -17.38
N THR A 7 36.36 10.04 -18.05
CA THR A 7 35.06 9.96 -17.37
C THR A 7 34.66 8.50 -17.17
N GLU A 8 35.12 7.91 -16.06
CA GLU A 8 34.55 6.66 -15.55
C GLU A 8 33.13 6.94 -15.01
N ASN A 9 32.11 6.85 -15.86
CA ASN A 9 30.73 6.73 -15.40
C ASN A 9 30.48 5.31 -14.86
N LYS A 10 31.08 5.00 -13.71
CA LYS A 10 30.68 3.85 -12.88
C LYS A 10 29.41 4.22 -12.11
N SER A 11 28.26 4.24 -12.79
CA SER A 11 26.98 4.18 -12.10
C SER A 11 26.75 2.75 -11.60
N LYS A 12 27.50 2.36 -10.56
CA LYS A 12 27.20 1.18 -9.73
C LYS A 12 25.97 1.47 -8.89
N SER A 13 24.78 1.40 -9.48
CA SER A 13 23.54 1.25 -8.73
C SER A 13 23.38 -0.23 -8.38
N LYS A 14 24.12 -0.68 -7.36
CA LYS A 14 23.85 -1.96 -6.71
C LYS A 14 23.19 -1.70 -5.37
N THR A 15 22.03 -2.35 -5.23
CA THR A 15 21.30 -2.66 -4.00
C THR A 15 20.33 -1.60 -3.53
N LEU A 16 19.05 -1.79 -3.86
CA LEU A 16 17.94 -1.94 -2.90
C LEU A 16 16.66 -2.20 -3.71
N SER A 17 16.42 -3.45 -4.09
CA SER A 17 15.08 -3.87 -4.47
C SER A 17 14.46 -4.61 -3.29
N PRO A 18 13.76 -3.92 -2.38
CA PRO A 18 12.61 -4.57 -1.79
C PRO A 18 11.76 -5.03 -2.95
N LYS A 19 11.23 -6.22 -2.79
CA LYS A 19 10.31 -6.92 -3.65
C LYS A 19 9.02 -6.08 -3.76
N TYR A 20 9.09 -4.91 -4.38
CA TYR A 20 8.04 -3.91 -4.42
C TYR A 20 7.02 -4.38 -5.44
N TRP A 21 6.03 -5.10 -4.95
CA TRP A 21 4.84 -5.47 -5.70
C TRP A 21 4.07 -4.22 -6.19
N ILE A 22 4.35 -3.03 -5.64
CA ILE A 22 3.86 -1.74 -6.13
C ILE A 22 4.80 -1.16 -7.18
N THR A 23 4.30 -1.08 -8.42
CA THR A 23 4.94 -0.44 -9.57
C THR A 23 3.92 0.41 -10.32
N VAL A 24 4.37 1.30 -11.20
CA VAL A 24 3.45 2.08 -12.07
C VAL A 24 2.64 1.12 -12.95
N GLY A 25 1.34 1.34 -13.04
CA GLY A 25 0.37 0.46 -13.70
C GLY A 25 -0.09 -0.73 -12.84
N ALA A 26 0.48 -0.94 -11.65
CA ALA A 26 0.04 -2.03 -10.78
C ALA A 26 -1.41 -1.84 -10.34
N GLU A 27 -2.13 -2.96 -10.29
CA GLU A 27 -3.50 -3.03 -9.81
C GLU A 27 -3.49 -3.23 -8.29
N VAL A 28 -4.21 -2.37 -7.57
CA VAL A 28 -4.20 -2.35 -6.10
C VAL A 28 -5.62 -2.18 -5.55
N ILE A 29 -5.80 -2.56 -4.30
CA ILE A 29 -6.94 -2.17 -3.47
C ILE A 29 -6.48 -1.30 -2.31
N HIS A 30 -7.35 -0.39 -1.88
CA HIS A 30 -7.20 0.27 -0.60
C HIS A 30 -7.81 -0.62 0.50
N ARG A 31 -7.13 -0.77 1.64
CA ARG A 31 -7.59 -1.61 2.75
C ARG A 31 -8.99 -1.25 3.26
N ASP A 32 -9.29 0.05 3.33
CA ASP A 32 -10.59 0.54 3.81
C ASP A 32 -11.66 0.61 2.72
N PHE A 33 -11.26 0.50 1.44
CA PHE A 33 -12.17 0.52 0.30
C PHE A 33 -11.91 -0.70 -0.62
N PRO A 34 -12.01 -1.95 -0.11
CA PRO A 34 -11.65 -3.16 -0.84
C PRO A 34 -12.54 -3.45 -2.06
N GLN A 35 -13.68 -2.76 -2.16
CA GLN A 35 -14.60 -2.85 -3.30
C GLN A 35 -14.08 -2.11 -4.54
N VAL A 36 -13.12 -1.20 -4.39
CA VAL A 36 -12.62 -0.36 -5.47
C VAL A 36 -11.28 -0.89 -5.98
N LYS A 37 -11.23 -1.19 -7.28
CA LYS A 37 -9.98 -1.46 -7.98
C LYS A 37 -9.30 -0.14 -8.35
N MET A 38 -8.05 0.03 -7.94
CA MET A 38 -7.25 1.21 -8.23
C MET A 38 -6.03 0.82 -9.08
N TYR A 39 -5.46 1.82 -9.76
CA TYR A 39 -4.26 1.67 -10.57
C TYR A 39 -3.22 2.69 -10.14
N VAL A 40 -1.97 2.25 -10.04
CA VAL A 40 -0.85 3.11 -9.62
C VAL A 40 -0.39 3.98 -10.78
N ASP A 41 -0.45 5.30 -10.63
CA ASP A 41 0.08 6.25 -11.61
C ASP A 41 1.56 6.51 -11.39
N ARG A 42 1.95 6.73 -10.13
CA ARG A 42 3.28 7.20 -9.77
C ARG A 42 3.68 6.83 -8.36
N ILE A 43 4.96 6.46 -8.19
CA ILE A 43 5.61 6.39 -6.89
C ILE A 43 6.20 7.78 -6.57
N VAL A 44 5.66 8.43 -5.54
CA VAL A 44 5.95 9.83 -5.20
C VAL A 44 7.17 9.96 -4.31
N LYS A 45 7.30 9.08 -3.31
CA LYS A 45 8.39 9.16 -2.33
C LYS A 45 8.76 7.78 -1.81
N GLN A 46 10.05 7.50 -1.75
CA GLN A 46 10.62 6.34 -1.10
C GLN A 46 11.45 6.80 0.11
N THR A 47 11.37 6.07 1.21
CA THR A 47 12.18 6.29 2.40
C THR A 47 12.91 5.01 2.79
N LYS A 48 14.09 5.16 3.38
CA LYS A 48 14.86 4.05 3.94
C LYS A 48 14.81 4.16 5.46
N LEU A 49 14.14 3.22 6.12
CA LEU A 49 14.22 3.10 7.56
C LEU A 49 15.43 2.22 7.91
N VAL A 50 16.42 2.82 8.56
CA VAL A 50 17.50 2.05 9.20
C VAL A 50 16.97 1.66 10.57
N LYS A 51 16.67 0.37 10.76
CA LYS A 51 16.32 -0.14 12.09
C LYS A 51 17.57 -0.04 12.98
N SER A 52 17.47 0.68 14.10
CA SER A 52 18.55 0.80 15.07
C SER A 52 18.53 -0.43 15.98
N GLY A 53 19.53 -1.29 15.83
CA GLY A 53 19.72 -2.52 16.58
C GLY A 53 20.76 -3.38 15.87
N GLU A 54 21.73 -3.91 16.61
CA GLU A 54 22.81 -4.74 16.07
C GLU A 54 22.21 -5.92 15.28
N GLY A 55 22.53 -6.03 13.99
CA GLY A 55 21.99 -7.05 13.08
C GLY A 55 20.72 -6.67 12.29
N SER A 56 20.19 -5.47 12.44
CA SER A 56 18.97 -5.06 11.73
C SER A 56 19.24 -4.66 10.27
N LYS A 57 18.51 -5.25 9.31
CA LYS A 57 18.58 -4.85 7.89
C LYS A 57 17.75 -3.58 7.64
N PRO A 58 18.22 -2.64 6.80
CA PRO A 58 17.43 -1.49 6.41
C PRO A 58 16.18 -1.94 5.65
N VAL A 59 15.03 -1.38 6.00
CA VAL A 59 13.76 -1.60 5.31
C VAL A 59 13.43 -0.35 4.53
N MET A 60 13.26 -0.48 3.22
CA MET A 60 12.80 0.63 2.41
C MET A 60 11.26 0.59 2.33
N PHE A 61 10.64 1.75 2.52
CA PHE A 61 9.20 1.93 2.43
C PHE A 61 8.89 2.93 1.31
N ILE A 62 7.86 2.65 0.53
CA ILE A 62 7.27 3.67 -0.32
C ILE A 62 6.28 4.45 0.56
N LEU A 63 6.48 5.76 0.67
CA LEU A 63 5.63 6.63 1.49
C LEU A 63 4.42 7.11 0.72
N GLY A 64 4.55 7.41 -0.56
CA GLY A 64 3.46 8.02 -1.32
C GLY A 64 3.33 7.36 -2.67
N VAL A 65 2.11 6.97 -3.00
CA VAL A 65 1.71 6.40 -4.28
C VAL A 65 0.50 7.18 -4.75
N ASP A 66 0.58 7.78 -5.94
CA ASP A 66 -0.57 8.37 -6.60
C ASP A 66 -1.28 7.25 -7.36
N CYS A 67 -2.58 7.12 -7.15
CA CYS A 67 -3.44 6.14 -7.79
C CYS A 67 -4.68 6.80 -8.38
N HIS A 68 -5.24 6.19 -9.43
CA HIS A 68 -6.56 6.53 -9.94
C HIS A 68 -7.51 5.32 -9.92
N TRP A 69 -8.80 5.60 -9.96
CA TRP A 69 -9.86 4.58 -10.05
C TRP A 69 -11.14 5.17 -10.62
N ILE A 70 -12.07 4.28 -10.96
CA ILE A 70 -13.45 4.63 -11.29
C ILE A 70 -14.30 4.25 -10.08
N ASP A 71 -15.09 5.20 -9.57
CA ASP A 71 -16.00 4.92 -8.46
C ASP A 71 -17.26 4.16 -8.91
N GLY A 72 -18.11 3.77 -7.97
CA GLY A 72 -19.35 3.03 -8.26
C GLY A 72 -20.37 3.81 -9.09
N THR A 73 -20.16 5.12 -9.31
CA THR A 73 -21.00 5.98 -10.16
C THR A 73 -20.39 6.22 -11.54
N GLY A 74 -19.25 5.61 -11.85
CA GLY A 74 -18.55 5.77 -13.13
C GLY A 74 -17.66 7.01 -13.20
N ASN A 75 -17.47 7.75 -12.09
CA ASN A 75 -16.65 8.95 -12.09
C ASN A 75 -15.17 8.61 -11.90
N PHE A 76 -14.30 9.28 -12.66
CA PHE A 76 -12.86 9.21 -12.46
C PHE A 76 -12.47 9.88 -11.15
N LYS A 77 -11.63 9.18 -10.37
CA LYS A 77 -11.08 9.65 -9.10
C LYS A 77 -9.58 9.43 -9.09
N GLN A 78 -8.89 10.30 -8.37
CA GLN A 78 -7.46 10.20 -8.14
C GLN A 78 -7.16 10.54 -6.67
N GLY A 79 -6.11 9.92 -6.12
CA GLY A 79 -5.73 10.10 -4.73
C GLY A 79 -4.29 9.66 -4.46
N ARG A 80 -3.74 10.14 -3.35
CA ARG A 80 -2.42 9.76 -2.86
C ARG A 80 -2.57 8.92 -1.61
N PHE A 81 -1.88 7.78 -1.59
CA PHE A 81 -1.93 6.80 -0.50
C PHE A 81 -0.54 6.40 -0.03
N LEU A 82 -0.45 5.95 1.21
CA LEU A 82 0.72 5.25 1.72
C LEU A 82 0.69 3.80 1.21
N THR A 83 1.86 3.24 0.90
CA THR A 83 1.95 1.84 0.44
C THR A 83 1.42 0.82 1.44
N MET A 84 1.43 1.14 2.74
CA MET A 84 0.87 0.25 3.77
C MET A 84 -0.67 0.19 3.75
N GLU A 85 -1.32 1.17 3.13
CA GLU A 85 -2.78 1.23 2.96
C GLU A 85 -3.23 0.46 1.72
N LEU A 86 -2.28 0.12 0.84
CA LEU A 86 -2.51 -0.57 -0.40
C LEU A 86 -2.18 -2.06 -0.26
N LEU A 87 -2.98 -2.89 -0.94
CA LEU A 87 -2.71 -4.32 -1.11
C LEU A 87 -2.78 -4.66 -2.61
N PRO A 88 -2.13 -5.74 -3.06
CA PRO A 88 -2.27 -6.20 -4.44
C PRO A 88 -3.75 -6.45 -4.76
N TRP A 89 -4.19 -6.11 -5.98
CA TRP A 89 -5.49 -6.55 -6.46
C TRP A 89 -5.47 -8.07 -6.68
N ASP A 90 -5.95 -8.81 -5.68
CA ASP A 90 -6.18 -10.26 -5.74
C ASP A 90 -7.62 -10.53 -5.31
N GLN A 91 -8.38 -11.29 -6.12
CA GLN A 91 -9.79 -11.57 -5.85
C GLN A 91 -10.00 -12.35 -4.54
N ASN A 92 -9.07 -13.23 -4.19
CA ASN A 92 -9.11 -13.99 -2.94
C ASN A 92 -8.82 -13.08 -1.75
N GLU A 93 -7.84 -12.19 -1.88
CA GLU A 93 -7.49 -11.24 -0.81
C GLU A 93 -8.62 -10.23 -0.57
N ARG A 94 -9.23 -9.72 -1.66
CA ARG A 94 -10.44 -8.89 -1.59
C ARG A 94 -11.56 -9.60 -0.84
N ARG A 95 -11.82 -10.88 -1.15
CA ARG A 95 -12.87 -11.66 -0.47
C ARG A 95 -12.60 -11.76 1.04
N ARG A 96 -11.37 -12.08 1.43
CA ARG A 96 -10.97 -12.17 2.85
C ARG A 96 -11.18 -10.87 3.60
N ILE A 97 -10.84 -9.73 3.00
CA ILE A 97 -11.02 -8.41 3.64
C ILE A 97 -12.51 -8.12 3.86
N LEU A 98 -13.34 -8.40 2.85
CA LEU A 98 -14.79 -8.21 2.95
C LEU A 98 -15.41 -9.11 4.03
N GLU A 99 -15.04 -10.40 4.06
CA GLU A 99 -15.50 -11.34 5.10
C GLU A 99 -15.07 -10.89 6.50
N TYR A 100 -13.85 -10.39 6.66
CA TYR A 100 -13.35 -9.86 7.93
C TYR A 100 -14.15 -8.63 8.39
N GLN A 101 -14.43 -7.69 7.48
CA GLN A 101 -15.23 -6.50 7.78
C GLN A 101 -16.67 -6.86 8.18
N GLU A 102 -17.29 -7.80 7.47
CA GLU A 102 -18.65 -8.27 7.77
C GLU A 102 -18.74 -8.97 9.13
N ASN A 103 -17.78 -9.84 9.45
CA ASN A 103 -17.73 -10.54 10.73
C ASN A 103 -17.55 -9.58 11.91
N ASN A 104 -16.74 -8.53 11.75
CA ASN A 104 -16.57 -7.50 12.79
C ASN A 104 -17.85 -6.68 13.03
N LEU A 105 -18.57 -6.30 11.97
CA LEU A 105 -19.86 -5.61 12.09
C LEU A 105 -20.91 -6.47 12.80
N ASN A 106 -20.96 -7.76 12.47
CA ASN A 106 -21.90 -8.70 13.08
C ASN A 106 -21.59 -8.99 14.56
N THR A 107 -20.31 -8.98 14.94
CA THR A 107 -19.89 -9.18 16.34
C THR A 107 -20.23 -7.97 17.20
N ALA A 108 -19.93 -6.76 16.71
CA ALA A 108 -20.30 -5.51 17.38
C ALA A 108 -21.83 -5.37 17.54
N GLY A 109 -22.61 -5.75 16.52
CA GLY A 109 -24.07 -5.72 16.58
C GLY A 109 -24.70 -6.71 17.56
N LYS A 110 -24.07 -7.87 17.80
CA LYS A 110 -24.54 -8.88 18.77
C LYS A 110 -24.25 -8.49 20.22
N GLU A 111 -23.21 -7.71 20.47
CA GLU A 111 -22.85 -7.24 21.81
C GLU A 111 -23.80 -6.13 22.29
N VAL A 112 -24.21 -5.24 21.38
CA VAL A 112 -25.21 -4.18 21.67
C VAL A 112 -26.60 -4.74 21.98
N LYS A 113 -27.01 -5.84 21.33
CA LYS A 113 -28.30 -6.48 21.61
C LYS A 113 -28.33 -7.19 22.97
N ARG A 114 -27.26 -7.90 23.35
CA ARG A 114 -27.16 -8.55 24.67
C ARG A 114 -27.18 -7.55 25.82
N ASN A 115 -26.57 -6.37 25.66
CA ASN A 115 -26.56 -5.34 26.71
C ASN A 115 -27.91 -4.62 26.89
N LYS A 116 -28.81 -4.67 25.91
CA LYS A 116 -30.19 -4.15 26.05
C LYS A 116 -31.15 -5.15 26.70
N GLU A 117 -30.88 -6.46 26.58
CA GLU A 117 -31.71 -7.50 27.19
C GLU A 117 -31.27 -7.87 28.62
N SER A 118 -30.07 -7.43 29.05
CA SER A 118 -29.53 -7.70 30.40
C SER A 118 -29.73 -6.55 31.39
N GLY A 119 -30.45 -5.49 30.99
CA GLY A 119 -30.69 -4.28 31.78
C GLY A 119 -32.17 -4.08 32.11
N LEU A 120 -32.72 -4.97 32.94
CA LEU A 120 -33.94 -4.79 33.73
C LEU A 120 -33.73 -5.46 35.09
#